data_AF-A0A4V1SD48-F1
#
_entry.id   AF-A0A4V1SD48-F1
#
_cell.length_a   1.000
_cell.length_b   1.000
_cell.length_c   1.000
_cell.angle_alpha   90.00
_cell.angle_beta   90.00
_cell.angle_gamma   90.00
#
_symmetry.space_group_name_H-M   'P 1'
#
loop_
_entity.id
_entity.type
_entity.pdbx_description
1 polymer ?
#
loop_
_entity_poly.entity_id
_entity_poly.type
_entity_poly.pdbx_seq_one_letter_code
_entity_poly.pdbx_strand_id
1 'polypeptide(L)'
;MASQGFWFQLRYSLSGSGSKGTAMFHLLRMGARLLVFLLIVAVGFAVYLMKRTGSEHYRESFEASLKEGLTASEIELGGFSRTQGQMIISSLALQGGDDTFYSALEARNVRFRMGLLDGIGAIGGEWDTGVIEMSRLDMDLRAGADDAESSKNLAESLFRKYSNLQVNGMEIADASIRWGYSERTKGSITNSSVQVQRLDNRLRLHFRGGYFSQNWFRKLEIVNLVVNCDTDGFVFEKAELKKGTGTVNFTGLKVIGGERPLVEGTLKMRNLNLEGLLPLAQRSFVEGTISGEFQVSGSTNTTEGVGFAGQVML
;
A
#
# COMPACT_ATOMS: atom_id res chain seq x y z
N MET A 1 16.16 48.92 27.49
CA MET A 1 16.49 49.19 28.91
C MET A 1 15.55 48.45 29.89
N ALA A 2 15.09 47.22 29.60
CA ALA A 2 14.17 46.48 30.49
C ALA A 2 14.81 45.24 31.16
N SER A 3 15.93 44.73 30.64
CA SER A 3 16.62 43.55 31.19
C SER A 3 17.44 43.84 32.45
N GLN A 4 17.93 45.07 32.64
CA GLN A 4 18.70 45.44 33.86
C GLN A 4 17.81 45.55 35.11
N GLY A 5 16.55 45.96 34.97
CA GLY A 5 15.61 46.10 36.09
C GLY A 5 15.16 44.77 36.68
N PHE A 6 14.98 43.74 35.83
CA PHE A 6 14.57 42.40 36.28
C PHE A 6 15.62 41.75 37.20
N TRP A 7 16.89 41.77 36.80
CA TRP A 7 17.99 41.22 37.61
C TRP A 7 18.22 42.02 38.91
N PHE A 8 17.98 43.33 38.88
CA PHE A 8 18.12 44.18 40.07
C PHE A 8 16.99 43.95 41.09
N GLN A 9 15.75 43.80 40.62
CA GLN A 9 14.59 43.47 41.46
C GLN A 9 14.67 42.05 42.05
N LEU A 10 15.15 41.07 41.26
CA LEU A 10 15.40 39.71 41.75
C LEU A 10 16.47 39.69 42.85
N ARG A 11 17.53 40.50 42.70
CA ARG A 11 18.61 40.59 43.68
C ARG A 11 18.17 41.25 44.99
N TYR A 12 17.31 42.27 44.91
CA TYR A 12 16.79 42.97 46.08
C TYR A 12 15.71 42.19 46.85
N SER A 13 14.89 41.37 46.18
CA SER A 13 13.93 40.50 46.87
C SER A 13 14.60 39.32 47.58
N LEU A 14 15.77 38.89 47.10
CA LEU A 14 16.60 37.85 47.72
C LEU A 14 17.47 38.36 48.88
N SER A 15 17.68 39.67 49.01
CA SER A 15 18.49 40.29 50.07
C SER A 15 17.67 40.78 51.29
N GLY A 16 16.35 40.57 51.30
CA GLY A 16 15.49 40.89 52.44
C GLY A 16 15.74 39.90 53.61
N SER A 17 16.14 40.44 54.76
CA SER A 17 16.46 39.68 55.97
C SER A 17 15.28 38.85 56.50
N GLY A 18 15.53 37.58 56.84
CA GLY A 18 14.59 36.71 57.53
C GLY A 18 14.46 35.32 56.88
N SER A 19 14.02 34.33 57.66
CA SER A 19 13.82 32.91 57.31
C SER A 19 13.15 32.63 55.95
N LYS A 20 12.44 33.62 55.38
CA LYS A 20 11.81 33.58 54.05
C LYS A 20 12.81 33.66 52.88
N GLY A 21 13.91 34.41 52.99
CA GLY A 21 14.94 34.51 51.96
C GLY A 21 15.77 33.23 51.81
N THR A 22 16.11 32.61 52.95
CA THR A 22 16.75 31.28 52.98
C THR A 22 15.82 30.20 52.42
N ALA A 23 14.53 30.21 52.76
CA ALA A 23 13.55 29.28 52.21
C ALA A 23 13.39 29.42 50.69
N MET A 24 13.35 30.65 50.16
CA MET A 24 13.30 30.92 48.71
C MET A 24 14.56 30.43 47.99
N PHE A 25 15.74 30.62 48.58
CA PHE A 25 16.99 30.08 48.04
C PHE A 25 17.03 28.54 48.04
N HIS A 26 16.50 27.89 49.08
CA HIS A 26 16.36 26.43 49.13
C HIS A 26 15.35 25.92 48.09
N LEU A 27 14.21 26.59 47.90
CA LEU A 27 13.24 26.26 46.86
C LEU A 27 13.83 26.44 45.45
N LEU A 28 14.55 27.52 45.19
CA LEU A 28 15.25 27.74 43.92
C LEU A 28 16.32 26.67 43.68
N ARG A 29 17.07 26.28 44.71
CA ARG A 29 18.06 25.21 44.63
C ARG A 29 17.42 23.84 44.38
N MET A 30 16.29 23.54 45.01
CA MET A 30 15.53 22.32 44.74
C MET A 30 14.92 22.34 43.34
N GLY A 31 14.37 23.47 42.89
CA GLY A 31 13.87 23.67 41.53
C GLY A 31 14.97 23.50 40.48
N ALA A 32 16.17 24.05 40.72
CA ALA A 32 17.32 23.86 39.86
C ALA A 32 17.77 22.40 39.81
N ARG A 33 17.81 21.69 40.96
CA ARG A 33 18.12 20.25 41.01
C ARG A 33 17.08 19.42 40.26
N LEU A 34 15.80 19.75 40.42
CA LEU A 34 14.71 19.10 39.69
C LEU A 34 14.84 19.36 38.19
N LEU A 35 15.13 20.58 37.77
CA LEU A 35 15.33 20.92 36.36
C LEU A 35 16.52 20.15 35.77
N VAL A 36 17.65 20.10 36.48
CA VAL A 36 18.82 19.30 36.05
C VAL A 36 18.45 17.82 35.95
N PHE A 37 17.72 17.27 36.93
CA PHE A 37 17.24 15.90 36.88
C PHE A 37 16.32 15.65 35.68
N LEU A 38 15.35 16.53 35.44
CA LEU A 38 14.45 16.45 34.28
C LEU A 38 15.21 16.54 32.96
N LEU A 39 16.26 17.36 32.89
CA LEU A 39 17.11 17.47 31.71
C LEU A 39 17.89 16.17 31.46
N ILE A 40 18.44 15.55 32.50
CA ILE A 40 19.10 14.24 32.39
C ILE A 40 18.11 13.17 31.92
N VAL A 41 16.90 13.14 32.50
CA VAL A 41 15.83 12.22 32.09
C VAL A 41 15.44 12.48 30.64
N ALA A 42 15.28 13.73 30.21
CA ALA A 42 14.93 14.09 28.84
C ALA A 42 16.03 13.67 27.84
N VAL A 43 17.31 13.88 28.19
CA VAL A 43 18.44 13.43 27.38
C VAL A 43 18.49 11.90 27.31
N GLY A 44 18.33 11.21 28.43
CA GLY A 44 18.27 9.74 28.48
C GLY A 44 17.12 9.19 27.65
N PHE A 45 15.94 9.81 27.74
CA PHE A 45 14.77 9.47 26.95
C PHE A 45 15.00 9.71 25.45
N ALA A 46 15.60 10.84 25.06
CA ALA A 46 15.96 11.12 23.67
C ALA A 46 16.94 10.07 23.11
N VAL A 47 17.96 9.70 23.88
CA VAL A 47 18.91 8.64 23.50
C VAL A 47 18.21 7.29 23.36
N TYR A 48 17.30 6.95 24.27
CA TYR A 48 16.48 5.75 24.18
C TYR A 48 15.65 5.72 22.89
N LEU A 49 14.95 6.81 22.57
CA LEU A 49 14.13 6.91 21.34
C LEU A 49 14.96 6.70 20.07
N MET A 50 16.17 7.27 20.02
CA MET A 50 17.07 7.10 18.87
C MET A 50 17.55 5.65 18.72
N LYS A 51 17.77 4.94 19.83
CA LYS A 51 18.27 3.55 19.81
C LYS A 51 17.17 2.50 19.66
N ARG A 52 15.95 2.79 20.10
CA ARG A 52 14.81 1.84 20.12
C ARG A 52 14.60 1.18 18.77
N THR A 53 14.50 1.96 17.69
CA THR A 53 14.18 1.44 16.35
C THR A 53 15.29 0.58 15.73
N GLY A 54 16.51 0.64 16.28
CA GLY A 54 17.63 -0.19 15.86
C GLY A 54 17.85 -1.45 16.72
N SER A 55 17.02 -1.68 17.74
CA SER A 55 17.12 -2.87 18.59
C SER A 55 16.49 -4.10 17.93
N GLU A 56 17.08 -5.28 18.15
CA GLU A 56 16.53 -6.55 17.66
C GLU A 56 15.11 -6.79 18.18
N HIS A 57 14.87 -6.48 19.46
CA HIS A 57 13.54 -6.59 20.06
C HIS A 57 12.49 -5.75 19.34
N TYR A 58 12.83 -4.51 18.94
CA TYR A 58 11.91 -3.68 18.17
C TYR A 58 11.65 -4.27 16.77
N ARG A 59 12.68 -4.81 16.12
CA ARG A 59 12.53 -5.48 14.82
C ARG A 59 11.59 -6.67 14.92
N GLU A 60 11.80 -7.56 15.90
CA GLU A 60 10.95 -8.74 16.12
C GLU A 60 9.49 -8.35 16.41
N SER A 61 9.27 -7.36 17.26
CA SER A 61 7.92 -6.85 17.57
C SER A 61 7.25 -6.21 16.35
N PHE A 62 8.02 -5.48 15.54
CA PHE A 62 7.52 -4.89 14.31
C PHE A 62 7.17 -5.95 13.26
N GLU A 63 8.03 -6.96 13.09
CA GLU A 63 7.79 -8.10 12.20
C GLU A 63 6.55 -8.90 12.60
N ALA A 64 6.38 -9.17 13.91
CA ALA A 64 5.17 -9.82 14.42
C ALA A 64 3.91 -8.99 14.16
N SER A 65 3.99 -7.66 14.36
CA SER A 65 2.88 -6.74 14.10
C SER A 65 2.52 -6.68 12.61
N LEU A 66 3.52 -6.70 11.71
CA LEU A 66 3.30 -6.76 10.26
C LEU A 66 2.66 -8.07 9.85
N LYS A 67 3.14 -9.19 10.37
CA LYS A 67 2.57 -10.52 10.12
C LYS A 67 1.09 -10.57 10.50
N GLU A 68 0.78 -10.13 11.72
CA GLU A 68 -0.59 -10.09 12.23
C GLU A 68 -1.48 -9.13 11.43
N GLY A 69 -1.00 -7.90 11.19
CA GLY A 69 -1.75 -6.89 10.43
C GLY A 69 -2.07 -7.35 9.01
N LEU A 70 -1.09 -7.93 8.32
CA LEU A 70 -1.27 -8.45 6.96
C LEU A 70 -1.87 -9.86 6.94
N THR A 71 -2.27 -10.41 8.09
CA THR A 71 -2.86 -11.75 8.25
C THR A 71 -2.04 -12.86 7.58
N ALA A 72 -0.71 -12.68 7.54
CA ALA A 72 0.21 -13.59 6.87
C ALA A 72 0.48 -14.83 7.74
N SER A 73 0.55 -16.00 7.10
CA SER A 73 0.94 -17.25 7.76
C SER A 73 2.44 -17.27 8.08
N GLU A 74 3.25 -16.71 7.18
CA GLU A 74 4.71 -16.55 7.32
C GLU A 74 5.16 -15.17 6.86
N ILE A 75 6.25 -14.69 7.45
CA ILE A 75 6.89 -13.42 7.12
C ILE A 75 8.41 -13.63 7.13
N GLU A 76 9.09 -13.03 6.16
CA GLU A 76 10.53 -12.85 6.19
C GLU A 76 10.86 -11.38 5.97
N LEU A 77 11.54 -10.78 6.94
CA LEU A 77 11.95 -9.38 6.89
C LEU A 77 13.48 -9.27 6.76
N GLY A 78 13.93 -8.72 5.64
CA GLY A 78 15.34 -8.46 5.37
C GLY A 78 15.68 -6.98 5.34
N GLY A 79 16.81 -6.62 5.96
CA GLY A 79 17.35 -5.27 6.00
C GLY A 79 16.38 -4.27 6.63
N PHE A 80 16.42 -4.13 7.96
CA PHE A 80 15.57 -3.21 8.71
C PHE A 80 16.41 -2.06 9.25
N SER A 81 16.08 -0.83 8.86
CA SER A 81 16.81 0.34 9.38
C SER A 81 15.95 1.59 9.40
N ARG A 82 16.38 2.54 10.22
CA ARG A 82 15.83 3.89 10.25
C ARG A 82 16.89 4.89 9.90
N THR A 83 16.63 5.72 8.89
CA THR A 83 17.55 6.78 8.46
C THR A 83 16.75 8.05 8.19
N GLN A 84 17.21 9.18 8.74
CA GLN A 84 16.63 10.52 8.48
C GLN A 84 15.09 10.61 8.63
N GLY A 85 14.52 9.92 9.63
CA GLY A 85 13.07 9.94 9.87
C GLY A 85 12.25 9.07 8.91
N GLN A 86 12.90 8.21 8.13
CA GLN A 86 12.28 7.17 7.34
C GLN A 86 12.70 5.79 7.85
N MET A 87 11.75 4.86 7.83
CA MET A 87 12.04 3.44 7.93
C MET A 87 12.28 2.87 6.55
N ILE A 88 13.21 1.92 6.48
CA ILE A 88 13.59 1.22 5.27
C ILE A 88 13.58 -0.27 5.57
N ILE A 89 12.83 -1.02 4.75
CA ILE A 89 12.83 -2.48 4.71
C ILE A 89 13.37 -2.89 3.34
N SER A 90 14.55 -3.51 3.29
CA SER A 90 15.20 -3.88 2.02
C SER A 90 14.43 -4.97 1.29
N SER A 91 13.93 -5.97 2.00
CA SER A 91 13.09 -7.04 1.47
C SER A 91 12.02 -7.44 2.47
N LEU A 92 10.81 -7.67 1.98
CA LEU A 92 9.69 -8.21 2.71
C LEU A 92 9.09 -9.34 1.87
N ALA A 93 9.02 -10.54 2.42
CA ALA A 93 8.29 -11.66 1.81
C ALA A 93 7.20 -12.14 2.78
N LEU A 94 6.03 -12.43 2.25
CA LEU A 94 4.85 -12.86 3.01
C LEU A 94 4.18 -14.03 2.31
N GLN A 95 3.83 -15.04 3.09
CA GLN A 95 2.92 -16.09 2.67
C GLN A 95 1.52 -15.77 3.20
N GLY A 96 0.51 -15.82 2.34
CA GLY A 96 -0.88 -15.54 2.72
C GLY A 96 -1.42 -16.55 3.73
N GLY A 97 -2.13 -16.07 4.76
CA GLY A 97 -2.91 -16.88 5.69
C GLY A 97 -4.32 -17.16 5.17
N ASP A 98 -5.20 -17.76 5.98
CA ASP A 98 -6.55 -18.13 5.49
C ASP A 98 -7.38 -16.90 5.08
N ASP A 99 -7.20 -15.77 5.78
CA ASP A 99 -7.97 -14.53 5.58
C ASP A 99 -7.30 -13.49 4.65
N THR A 100 -6.29 -13.86 3.86
CA THR A 100 -5.56 -12.92 2.99
C THR A 100 -6.05 -12.91 1.54
N PHE A 101 -6.22 -11.73 0.95
CA PHE A 101 -6.53 -11.57 -0.48
C PHE A 101 -5.38 -11.99 -1.43
N TYR A 102 -4.17 -12.19 -0.90
CA TYR A 102 -3.00 -12.66 -1.62
C TYR A 102 -2.59 -14.07 -1.16
N SER A 103 -1.95 -14.84 -2.04
CA SER A 103 -1.28 -16.11 -1.69
C SER A 103 0.19 -15.90 -1.36
N ALA A 104 0.87 -15.01 -2.10
CA ALA A 104 2.25 -14.63 -1.87
C ALA A 104 2.44 -13.13 -2.19
N LEU A 105 3.29 -12.47 -1.42
CA LEU A 105 3.66 -11.06 -1.61
C LEU A 105 5.14 -10.88 -1.31
N GLU A 106 5.87 -10.35 -2.29
CA GLU A 106 7.25 -9.89 -2.13
C GLU A 106 7.35 -8.40 -2.44
N ALA A 107 7.94 -7.64 -1.53
CA ALA A 107 8.22 -6.22 -1.73
C ALA A 107 9.70 -5.91 -1.48
N ARG A 108 10.25 -4.97 -2.26
CA ARG A 108 11.65 -4.55 -2.14
C ARG A 108 11.80 -3.05 -1.93
N ASN A 109 12.72 -2.68 -1.06
CA ASN A 109 13.01 -1.32 -0.64
C ASN A 109 11.73 -0.56 -0.26
N VAL A 110 10.98 -1.12 0.70
CA VAL A 110 9.81 -0.46 1.27
C VAL A 110 10.28 0.69 2.15
N ARG A 111 9.79 1.90 1.90
CA ARG A 111 10.14 3.09 2.66
C ARG A 111 8.89 3.82 3.09
N PHE A 112 8.89 4.30 4.33
CA PHE A 112 7.79 5.09 4.88
C PHE A 112 8.28 5.98 6.00
N ARG A 113 7.54 7.05 6.30
CA ARG A 113 7.90 8.00 7.34
C ARG A 113 7.76 7.35 8.71
N MET A 114 8.75 7.59 9.58
CA MET A 114 8.67 7.24 10.99
C MET A 114 9.45 8.24 11.85
N GLY A 115 8.69 9.01 12.62
CA GLY A 115 9.14 9.91 13.67
C GLY A 115 9.71 9.18 14.89
N LEU A 116 10.34 9.92 15.80
CA LEU A 116 10.91 9.35 17.04
C LEU A 116 9.81 8.94 18.03
N LEU A 117 8.64 9.55 17.91
CA LEU A 117 7.48 9.32 18.78
C LEU A 117 6.41 8.43 18.13
N ASP A 118 6.56 8.11 16.84
CA ASP A 118 5.65 7.25 16.11
C ASP A 118 5.72 5.82 16.67
N GLY A 119 4.57 5.18 16.89
CA GLY A 119 4.50 3.87 17.54
C GLY A 119 4.70 3.89 19.07
N ILE A 120 4.57 5.05 19.71
CA ILE A 120 4.56 5.21 21.18
C ILE A 120 3.16 5.59 21.64
N GLY A 121 2.34 4.57 21.93
CA GLY A 121 0.89 4.69 22.12
C GLY A 121 0.40 5.68 23.20
N ALA A 122 1.25 6.12 24.13
CA ALA A 122 0.89 7.09 25.17
C ALA A 122 1.17 8.57 24.79
N ILE A 123 1.96 8.84 23.75
CA ILE A 123 2.49 10.20 23.48
C ILE A 123 2.37 10.57 21.98
N GLY A 124 2.41 9.60 21.07
CA GLY A 124 2.59 9.83 19.63
C GLY A 124 1.33 9.94 18.78
N GLY A 125 0.14 9.67 19.31
CA GLY A 125 -1.08 9.61 18.49
C GLY A 125 -1.05 8.48 17.44
N GLU A 126 -1.88 8.59 16.41
CA GLU A 126 -1.84 7.69 15.25
C GLU A 126 -0.54 7.90 14.45
N TRP A 127 0.12 6.82 14.07
CA TRP A 127 1.30 6.90 13.23
C TRP A 127 0.91 7.12 11.77
N ASP A 128 1.16 8.33 11.26
CA ASP A 128 0.99 8.65 9.84
C ASP A 128 2.27 8.31 9.05
N THR A 129 2.18 7.25 8.23
CA THR A 129 3.28 6.73 7.42
C THR A 129 3.66 7.66 6.27
N GLY A 130 2.84 8.67 5.96
CA GLY A 130 2.90 9.37 4.69
C GLY A 130 2.60 8.43 3.53
N VAL A 131 3.22 8.67 2.38
CA VAL A 131 3.19 7.76 1.23
C VAL A 131 4.22 6.66 1.45
N ILE A 132 3.78 5.41 1.34
CA ILE A 132 4.68 4.25 1.38
C ILE A 132 5.26 4.04 -0.01
N GLU A 133 6.58 4.11 -0.13
CA GLU A 133 7.28 3.91 -1.40
C GLU A 133 7.85 2.49 -1.48
N MET A 134 7.77 1.87 -2.65
CA MET A 134 8.35 0.56 -2.92
C MET A 134 9.06 0.56 -4.27
N SER A 135 10.25 -0.03 -4.32
CA SER A 135 10.96 -0.17 -5.60
C SER A 135 10.38 -1.29 -6.46
N ARG A 136 9.95 -2.39 -5.84
CA ARG A 136 9.35 -3.53 -6.53
C ARG A 136 8.29 -4.18 -5.66
N LEU A 137 7.20 -4.60 -6.29
CA LEU A 137 6.15 -5.42 -5.71
C LEU A 137 5.89 -6.60 -6.63
N ASP A 138 5.84 -7.80 -6.06
CA ASP A 138 5.52 -9.03 -6.74
C ASP A 138 4.40 -9.71 -5.93
N MET A 139 3.23 -9.92 -6.52
CA MET A 139 2.04 -10.35 -5.78
C MET A 139 1.22 -11.36 -6.56
N ASP A 140 0.86 -12.45 -5.89
CA ASP A 140 -0.10 -13.43 -6.38
C ASP A 140 -1.42 -13.26 -5.62
N LEU A 141 -2.48 -12.89 -6.34
CA LEU A 141 -3.83 -12.69 -5.80
C LEU A 141 -4.60 -14.01 -5.77
N ARG A 142 -5.41 -14.19 -4.73
CA ARG A 142 -6.41 -15.26 -4.70
C ARG A 142 -7.57 -14.92 -5.63
N ALA A 143 -8.01 -15.89 -6.41
CA ALA A 143 -9.06 -15.71 -7.41
C ALA A 143 -10.44 -16.15 -6.92
N GLY A 144 -10.83 -15.70 -5.73
CA GLY A 144 -12.09 -16.02 -5.06
C GLY A 144 -11.89 -16.89 -3.82
N ALA A 145 -13.00 -17.15 -3.11
CA ALA A 145 -13.07 -18.10 -2.01
C ALA A 145 -14.16 -19.14 -2.25
N ASP A 146 -14.10 -20.25 -1.51
CA ASP A 146 -15.04 -21.37 -1.66
C ASP A 146 -16.46 -21.04 -1.15
N ASP A 147 -16.62 -19.95 -0.39
CA ASP A 147 -17.89 -19.48 0.13
C ASP A 147 -17.98 -17.94 0.19
N ALA A 148 -19.21 -17.44 0.38
CA ALA A 148 -19.51 -16.01 0.38
C ALA A 148 -18.96 -15.27 1.61
N GLU A 149 -18.85 -15.94 2.76
CA GLU A 149 -18.33 -15.35 4.00
C GLU A 149 -16.82 -15.14 3.90
N SER A 150 -16.09 -16.16 3.44
CA SER A 150 -14.68 -16.09 3.11
C SER A 150 -14.40 -15.02 2.05
N SER A 151 -15.21 -14.94 0.99
CA SER A 151 -15.07 -13.90 -0.04
C SER A 151 -15.24 -12.49 0.54
N LYS A 152 -16.16 -12.31 1.48
CA LYS A 152 -16.38 -11.04 2.16
C LYS A 152 -15.21 -10.70 3.10
N ASN A 153 -14.72 -11.67 3.87
CA ASN A 153 -13.57 -11.48 4.76
C ASN A 153 -12.32 -11.08 3.96
N LEU A 154 -12.08 -11.70 2.80
CA LEU A 154 -11.01 -11.32 1.88
C LEU A 154 -11.15 -9.86 1.42
N ALA A 155 -12.35 -9.42 1.04
CA ALA A 155 -12.59 -8.05 0.65
C ALA A 155 -12.39 -7.07 1.82
N GLU A 156 -12.91 -7.39 3.01
CA GLU A 156 -12.74 -6.57 4.21
C GLU A 156 -11.29 -6.46 4.66
N SER A 157 -10.46 -7.50 4.45
CA SER A 157 -9.03 -7.49 4.79
C SER A 157 -8.28 -6.35 4.09
N LEU A 158 -8.64 -6.04 2.84
CA LEU A 158 -8.01 -5.00 2.03
C LEU A 158 -8.32 -3.59 2.55
N PHE A 159 -9.50 -3.40 3.14
CA PHE A 159 -9.99 -2.12 3.65
C PHE A 159 -9.90 -1.99 5.18
N ARG A 160 -9.26 -2.95 5.86
CA ARG A 160 -9.05 -2.91 7.31
C ARG A 160 -8.36 -1.60 7.72
N LYS A 161 -8.91 -0.95 8.75
CA LYS A 161 -8.36 0.26 9.37
C LYS A 161 -7.63 -0.12 10.65
N TYR A 162 -6.53 0.55 10.93
CA TYR A 162 -5.74 0.36 12.14
C TYR A 162 -5.86 1.61 13.00
N SER A 163 -6.27 1.45 14.25
CA SER A 163 -6.51 2.59 15.17
C SER A 163 -5.25 3.34 15.59
N ASN A 164 -4.08 2.83 15.23
CA ASN A 164 -2.77 3.37 15.59
C ASN A 164 -1.90 3.67 14.35
N LEU A 165 -2.43 3.49 13.14
CA LEU A 165 -1.69 3.62 11.89
C LEU A 165 -2.57 4.21 10.78
N GLN A 166 -2.11 5.34 10.24
CA GLN A 166 -2.72 6.00 9.10
C GLN A 166 -1.87 5.76 7.85
N VAL A 167 -2.45 5.09 6.85
CA VAL A 167 -1.84 4.85 5.54
C VAL A 167 -2.60 5.66 4.48
N ASN A 168 -1.95 6.70 3.95
CA ASN A 168 -2.57 7.61 2.99
C ASN A 168 -2.51 7.08 1.55
N GLY A 169 -1.44 6.39 1.20
CA GLY A 169 -1.23 5.86 -0.14
C GLY A 169 0.09 5.12 -0.30
N MET A 170 0.27 4.53 -1.46
CA MET A 170 1.47 3.78 -1.82
C MET A 170 1.93 4.15 -3.23
N GLU A 171 3.23 4.19 -3.45
CA GLU A 171 3.84 4.33 -4.77
C GLU A 171 4.80 3.18 -5.01
N ILE A 172 4.53 2.40 -6.07
CA ILE A 172 5.33 1.26 -6.47
C ILE A 172 5.94 1.54 -7.84
N ALA A 173 7.26 1.50 -7.95
CA ALA A 173 7.95 1.78 -9.21
C ALA A 173 7.81 0.64 -10.23
N ASP A 174 7.90 -0.62 -9.78
CA ASP A 174 7.70 -1.83 -10.60
C ASP A 174 6.80 -2.83 -9.86
N ALA A 175 5.55 -2.95 -10.30
CA ALA A 175 4.60 -3.92 -9.79
C ALA A 175 4.33 -5.03 -10.80
N SER A 176 4.36 -6.27 -10.30
CA SER A 176 3.89 -7.46 -11.00
C SER A 176 2.82 -8.13 -10.15
N ILE A 177 1.59 -8.16 -10.65
CA ILE A 177 0.41 -8.70 -9.99
C ILE A 177 -0.16 -9.80 -10.87
N ARG A 178 -0.42 -10.97 -10.30
CA ARG A 178 -0.96 -12.14 -11.02
C ARG A 178 -2.21 -12.65 -10.32
N TRP A 179 -3.14 -13.19 -11.08
CA TRP A 179 -4.38 -13.78 -10.56
C TRP A 179 -4.84 -14.94 -11.45
N GLY A 180 -5.76 -15.76 -10.92
CA GLY A 180 -6.43 -16.86 -11.62
C GLY A 180 -5.74 -18.22 -11.44
N TYR A 181 -6.54 -19.29 -11.44
CA TYR A 181 -6.10 -20.66 -11.15
C TYR A 181 -5.81 -21.52 -12.38
N SER A 182 -6.31 -21.15 -13.56
CA SER A 182 -6.18 -21.93 -14.80
C SER A 182 -5.66 -21.06 -15.93
N GLU A 183 -5.11 -21.66 -16.99
CA GLU A 183 -4.70 -20.93 -18.20
C GLU A 183 -5.83 -20.06 -18.81
N ARG A 184 -7.10 -20.40 -18.56
CA ARG A 184 -8.27 -19.64 -19.04
C ARG A 184 -8.64 -18.45 -18.16
N THR A 185 -8.41 -18.56 -16.85
CA THR A 185 -8.75 -17.54 -15.86
C THR A 185 -7.57 -16.68 -15.45
N LYS A 186 -6.34 -17.11 -15.79
CA LYS A 186 -5.10 -16.43 -15.46
C LYS A 186 -5.03 -15.06 -16.14
N GLY A 187 -4.71 -14.06 -15.34
CA GLY A 187 -4.37 -12.73 -15.79
C GLY A 187 -3.21 -12.15 -15.01
N SER A 188 -2.64 -11.07 -15.53
CA SER A 188 -1.50 -10.42 -14.91
C SER A 188 -1.34 -8.98 -15.35
N ILE A 189 -0.85 -8.14 -14.45
CA ILE A 189 -0.17 -6.88 -14.76
C ILE A 189 1.31 -7.07 -14.43
N THR A 190 2.21 -6.75 -15.34
CA THR A 190 3.65 -6.95 -15.14
C THR A 190 4.44 -5.69 -15.48
N ASN A 191 5.45 -5.36 -14.67
CA ASN A 191 6.36 -4.23 -14.88
C ASN A 191 5.66 -2.88 -15.02
N SER A 192 4.60 -2.66 -14.23
CA SER A 192 3.83 -1.42 -14.25
C SER A 192 4.16 -0.56 -13.03
N SER A 193 4.24 0.77 -13.18
CA SER A 193 4.25 1.64 -12.01
C SER A 193 2.83 1.81 -11.48
N VAL A 194 2.68 1.81 -10.16
CA VAL A 194 1.37 1.83 -9.50
C VAL A 194 1.35 2.90 -8.44
N GLN A 195 0.35 3.77 -8.52
CA GLN A 195 -0.01 4.67 -7.42
C GLN A 195 -1.31 4.18 -6.79
N VAL A 196 -1.29 3.98 -5.48
CA VAL A 196 -2.45 3.59 -4.68
C VAL A 196 -2.84 4.76 -3.80
N GLN A 197 -4.07 5.23 -3.96
CA GLN A 197 -4.65 6.27 -3.11
C GLN A 197 -5.76 5.67 -2.26
N ARG A 198 -5.68 5.88 -0.95
CA ARG A 198 -6.73 5.45 -0.03
C ARG A 198 -7.73 6.59 0.20
N LEU A 199 -8.99 6.33 -0.10
CA LEU A 199 -10.11 7.27 -0.01
C LEU A 199 -11.19 6.61 0.86
N ASP A 200 -11.10 6.77 2.18
CA ASP A 200 -11.98 6.13 3.16
C ASP A 200 -12.07 4.60 3.01
N ASN A 201 -13.17 4.10 2.43
CA ASN A 201 -13.43 2.69 2.15
C ASN A 201 -13.20 2.34 0.67
N ARG A 202 -12.45 3.16 -0.05
CA ARG A 202 -12.09 2.97 -1.45
C ARG A 202 -10.59 3.03 -1.65
N LEU A 203 -10.12 2.27 -2.62
CA LEU A 203 -8.75 2.33 -3.12
C LEU A 203 -8.81 2.73 -4.58
N ARG A 204 -8.06 3.77 -4.95
CA ARG A 204 -7.86 4.13 -6.35
C ARG A 204 -6.46 3.71 -6.78
N LEU A 205 -6.40 2.80 -7.72
CA LEU A 205 -5.17 2.26 -8.29
C LEU A 205 -4.93 2.90 -9.65
N HIS A 206 -3.76 3.51 -9.85
CA HIS A 206 -3.33 4.06 -11.12
C HIS A 206 -2.10 3.33 -11.63
N PHE A 207 -2.28 2.52 -12.67
CA PHE A 207 -1.23 1.78 -13.37
C PHE A 207 -0.77 2.55 -14.61
N ARG A 208 0.56 2.62 -14.82
CA ARG A 208 1.18 3.23 -16.00
C ARG A 208 2.36 2.39 -16.49
N GLY A 209 2.43 2.20 -17.82
CA GLY A 209 3.45 1.36 -18.43
C GLY A 209 3.34 -0.12 -18.04
N GLY A 210 4.28 -0.92 -18.49
CA GLY A 210 4.22 -2.37 -18.32
C GLY A 210 3.17 -3.01 -19.21
N TYR A 211 2.73 -4.21 -18.84
CA TYR A 211 1.87 -5.04 -19.67
C TYR A 211 0.70 -5.65 -18.90
N PHE A 212 -0.48 -5.58 -19.50
CA PHE A 212 -1.67 -6.29 -19.09
C PHE A 212 -1.83 -7.58 -19.92
N SER A 213 -2.23 -8.66 -19.27
CA SER A 213 -2.63 -9.91 -19.93
C SER A 213 -3.86 -10.51 -19.23
N GLN A 214 -4.81 -11.00 -20.02
CA GLN A 214 -5.99 -11.74 -19.56
C GLN A 214 -6.46 -12.65 -20.69
N ASN A 215 -6.52 -13.97 -20.45
CA ASN A 215 -6.96 -14.94 -21.45
C ASN A 215 -6.19 -14.79 -22.79
N TRP A 216 -6.87 -14.48 -23.90
CA TRP A 216 -6.26 -14.28 -25.22
C TRP A 216 -5.65 -12.88 -25.42
N PHE A 217 -5.93 -11.91 -24.53
CA PHE A 217 -5.18 -10.67 -24.50
C PHE A 217 -3.81 -10.92 -23.88
N ARG A 218 -2.78 -10.99 -24.72
CA ARG A 218 -1.41 -11.23 -24.29
C ARG A 218 -0.55 -9.98 -24.47
N LYS A 219 0.10 -9.54 -23.39
CA LYS A 219 1.09 -8.45 -23.38
C LYS A 219 0.59 -7.18 -24.07
N LEU A 220 -0.57 -6.67 -23.66
CA LEU A 220 -1.02 -5.35 -24.06
C LEU A 220 -0.28 -4.30 -23.23
N GLU A 221 0.35 -3.33 -23.86
CA GLU A 221 1.03 -2.23 -23.16
C GLU A 221 0.00 -1.34 -22.48
N ILE A 222 0.20 -1.06 -21.19
CA ILE A 222 -0.69 -0.21 -20.41
C ILE A 222 -0.32 1.25 -20.70
N VAL A 223 -1.22 1.97 -21.38
CA VAL A 223 -1.09 3.42 -21.57
C VAL A 223 -1.59 4.13 -20.34
N ASN A 224 -2.81 3.79 -19.91
CA ASN A 224 -3.44 4.38 -18.75
C ASN A 224 -4.52 3.45 -18.20
N LEU A 225 -4.31 2.94 -16.99
CA LEU A 225 -5.27 2.05 -16.35
C LEU A 225 -5.57 2.57 -14.93
N VAL A 226 -6.80 3.02 -14.71
CA VAL A 226 -7.29 3.56 -13.44
C VAL A 226 -8.45 2.70 -12.96
N VAL A 227 -8.27 2.09 -11.80
CA VAL A 227 -9.22 1.16 -11.18
C VAL A 227 -9.62 1.72 -9.81
N ASN A 228 -10.91 1.84 -9.57
CA ASN A 228 -11.47 2.18 -8.26
C ASN A 228 -12.01 0.90 -7.62
N CYS A 229 -11.48 0.51 -6.48
CA CYS A 229 -11.87 -0.67 -5.72
C CYS A 229 -12.62 -0.24 -4.45
N ASP A 230 -13.68 -0.95 -4.12
CA ASP A 230 -14.39 -0.87 -2.85
C ASP A 230 -14.84 -2.27 -2.40
N THR A 231 -15.65 -2.34 -1.34
CA THR A 231 -16.14 -3.61 -0.79
C THR A 231 -17.06 -4.37 -1.75
N ASP A 232 -17.66 -3.66 -2.72
CA ASP A 232 -18.63 -4.24 -3.65
C ASP A 232 -17.95 -4.71 -4.95
N GLY A 233 -16.68 -4.36 -5.17
CA GLY A 233 -15.88 -4.82 -6.29
C GLY A 233 -14.94 -3.74 -6.82
N PHE A 234 -14.73 -3.72 -8.14
CA PHE A 234 -13.87 -2.73 -8.78
C PHE A 234 -14.42 -2.22 -10.11
N VAL A 235 -14.27 -0.91 -10.33
CA VAL A 235 -14.74 -0.19 -11.51
C VAL A 235 -13.54 0.43 -12.23
N PHE A 236 -13.45 0.17 -13.53
CA PHE A 236 -12.42 0.74 -14.38
C PHE A 236 -12.87 2.12 -14.86
N GLU A 237 -12.24 3.16 -14.34
CA GLU A 237 -12.48 4.55 -14.76
C GLU A 237 -11.86 4.80 -16.14
N LYS A 238 -10.66 4.26 -16.36
CA LYS A 238 -9.93 4.30 -17.62
C LYS A 238 -9.18 2.99 -17.81
N ALA A 239 -9.19 2.44 -19.00
CA ALA A 239 -8.47 1.22 -19.33
C ALA A 239 -8.00 1.27 -20.78
N GLU A 240 -7.00 2.11 -21.00
CA GLU A 240 -6.37 2.34 -22.30
C GLU A 240 -5.14 1.45 -22.43
N LEU A 241 -5.23 0.50 -23.35
CA LEU A 241 -4.17 -0.45 -23.67
C LEU A 241 -3.83 -0.37 -25.16
N LYS A 242 -2.60 -0.74 -25.51
CA LYS A 242 -2.16 -0.77 -26.92
C LYS A 242 -1.29 -1.98 -27.23
N LYS A 243 -1.20 -2.31 -28.51
CA LYS A 243 -0.26 -3.31 -29.02
C LYS A 243 0.14 -2.99 -30.44
N GLY A 244 1.42 -2.60 -30.62
CA GLY A 244 1.86 -2.02 -31.89
C GLY A 244 1.05 -0.76 -32.21
N THR A 245 0.39 -0.75 -33.37
CA THR A 245 -0.51 0.34 -33.78
C THR A 245 -1.96 0.15 -33.34
N GLY A 246 -2.32 -1.02 -32.79
CA GLY A 246 -3.66 -1.33 -32.33
C GLY A 246 -3.96 -0.79 -30.93
N THR A 247 -5.22 -0.44 -30.70
CA THR A 247 -5.68 0.09 -29.40
C THR A 247 -6.86 -0.71 -28.87
N VAL A 248 -6.91 -0.84 -27.55
CA VAL A 248 -7.95 -1.56 -26.81
C VAL A 248 -8.38 -0.63 -25.67
N ASN A 249 -9.67 -0.31 -25.62
CA ASN A 249 -10.22 0.56 -24.59
C ASN A 249 -11.45 -0.09 -23.97
N PHE A 250 -11.46 -0.20 -22.64
CA PHE A 250 -12.65 -0.66 -21.92
C PHE A 250 -13.43 0.52 -21.38
N THR A 251 -14.73 0.52 -21.63
CA THR A 251 -15.68 1.53 -21.15
C THR A 251 -16.72 0.88 -20.26
N GLY A 252 -16.94 1.45 -19.07
CA GLY A 252 -17.94 0.93 -18.12
C GLY A 252 -17.63 -0.48 -17.61
N LEU A 253 -16.37 -0.91 -17.70
CA LEU A 253 -15.96 -2.20 -17.19
C LEU A 253 -16.03 -2.16 -15.66
N LYS A 254 -16.79 -3.08 -15.09
CA LYS A 254 -16.94 -3.29 -13.66
C LYS A 254 -16.79 -4.77 -13.36
N VAL A 255 -16.23 -5.08 -12.22
CA VAL A 255 -16.21 -6.40 -11.63
C VAL A 255 -16.92 -6.30 -10.31
N ILE A 256 -18.05 -6.99 -10.22
CA ILE A 256 -18.88 -7.05 -9.01
C ILE A 256 -18.35 -8.19 -8.15
N GLY A 257 -18.03 -7.90 -6.89
CA GLY A 257 -17.56 -8.86 -5.91
C GLY A 257 -18.62 -9.87 -5.49
N GLY A 258 -18.21 -10.88 -4.73
CA GLY A 258 -19.03 -12.00 -4.28
C GLY A 258 -18.37 -13.36 -4.59
N GLU A 259 -19.05 -14.45 -4.24
CA GLU A 259 -18.58 -15.83 -4.44
C GLU A 259 -18.16 -16.10 -5.90
N ARG A 260 -18.90 -15.52 -6.85
CA ARG A 260 -18.63 -15.57 -8.29
C ARG A 260 -18.54 -14.16 -8.85
N PRO A 261 -17.34 -13.57 -8.91
CA PRO A 261 -17.18 -12.20 -9.35
C PRO A 261 -17.69 -12.04 -10.78
N LEU A 262 -18.60 -11.10 -11.02
CA LEU A 262 -19.20 -10.88 -12.34
C LEU A 262 -18.49 -9.72 -13.03
N VAL A 263 -17.93 -9.98 -14.21
CA VAL A 263 -17.31 -8.99 -15.06
C VAL A 263 -18.34 -8.53 -16.09
N GLU A 264 -18.59 -7.22 -16.17
CA GLU A 264 -19.47 -6.64 -17.19
C GLU A 264 -18.86 -5.36 -17.75
N GLY A 265 -18.97 -5.12 -19.05
CA GLY A 265 -18.57 -3.86 -19.65
C GLY A 265 -18.56 -3.89 -21.17
N THR A 266 -18.02 -2.84 -21.77
CA THR A 266 -17.84 -2.75 -23.22
C THR A 266 -16.38 -2.60 -23.55
N LEU A 267 -15.91 -3.37 -24.52
CA LEU A 267 -14.58 -3.34 -25.07
C LEU A 267 -14.62 -2.78 -26.49
N LYS A 268 -13.84 -1.74 -26.74
CA LYS A 268 -13.62 -1.18 -28.06
C LYS A 268 -12.21 -1.50 -28.54
N MET A 269 -12.12 -2.21 -29.66
CA MET A 269 -10.85 -2.53 -30.30
C MET A 269 -10.73 -1.79 -31.62
N ARG A 270 -9.53 -1.30 -31.92
CA ARG A 270 -9.22 -0.66 -33.20
C ARG A 270 -7.90 -1.18 -33.72
N ASN A 271 -7.93 -1.71 -34.94
CA ASN A 271 -6.77 -2.14 -35.71
C ASN A 271 -5.82 -3.07 -34.93
N LEU A 272 -6.37 -3.99 -34.15
CA LEU A 272 -5.59 -4.85 -33.28
C LEU A 272 -5.09 -6.06 -34.08
N ASN A 273 -3.77 -6.17 -34.27
CA ASN A 273 -3.16 -7.27 -35.02
C ASN A 273 -3.30 -8.60 -34.25
N LEU A 274 -3.87 -9.61 -34.93
CA LEU A 274 -4.15 -10.94 -34.37
C LEU A 274 -2.92 -11.81 -34.17
N GLU A 275 -1.89 -11.64 -35.00
CA GLU A 275 -0.67 -12.47 -35.03
C GLU A 275 0.05 -12.48 -33.66
N GLY A 276 -0.09 -11.39 -32.90
CA GLY A 276 0.47 -11.27 -31.55
C GLY A 276 -0.43 -11.73 -30.42
N LEU A 277 -1.74 -11.84 -30.63
CA LEU A 277 -2.74 -12.17 -29.59
C LEU A 277 -2.98 -13.67 -29.49
N LEU A 278 -2.97 -14.36 -30.64
CA LEU A 278 -3.31 -15.76 -30.70
C LEU A 278 -2.20 -16.67 -30.13
N PRO A 279 -2.57 -17.83 -29.56
CA PRO A 279 -1.62 -18.88 -29.22
C PRO A 279 -0.77 -19.28 -30.43
N LEU A 280 0.48 -19.67 -30.18
CA LEU A 280 1.47 -19.97 -31.24
C LEU A 280 0.93 -20.93 -32.32
N ALA A 281 0.13 -21.92 -31.94
CA ALA A 281 -0.46 -22.91 -32.85
C ALA A 281 -1.45 -22.33 -33.87
N GLN A 282 -2.03 -21.16 -33.61
CA GLN A 282 -3.06 -20.54 -34.46
C GLN A 282 -2.52 -19.35 -35.28
N ARG A 283 -1.30 -18.89 -34.99
CA ARG A 283 -0.70 -17.71 -35.66
C ARG A 283 -0.49 -17.92 -37.16
N SER A 284 -0.19 -19.14 -37.59
CA SER A 284 0.03 -19.48 -38.99
C SER A 284 -1.25 -19.59 -39.83
N PHE A 285 -2.43 -19.48 -39.21
CA PHE A 285 -3.72 -19.65 -39.90
C PHE A 285 -4.59 -18.39 -39.89
N VAL A 286 -4.23 -17.37 -39.12
CA VAL A 286 -5.06 -16.18 -38.91
C VAL A 286 -4.19 -14.93 -39.03
N GLU A 287 -4.28 -14.28 -40.17
CA GLU A 287 -3.68 -12.97 -40.45
C GLU A 287 -4.77 -11.91 -40.55
N GLY A 288 -4.49 -10.71 -40.04
CA GLY A 288 -5.41 -9.57 -40.12
C GLY A 288 -5.47 -8.73 -38.85
N THR A 289 -6.27 -7.69 -38.91
CA THR A 289 -6.56 -6.81 -37.78
C THR A 289 -8.03 -6.91 -37.40
N ILE A 290 -8.32 -6.84 -36.10
CA ILE A 290 -9.69 -6.78 -35.60
C ILE A 290 -10.00 -5.36 -35.14
N SER A 291 -11.12 -4.84 -35.62
CA SER A 291 -11.78 -3.66 -35.08
C SER A 291 -13.21 -4.02 -34.72
N GLY A 292 -13.75 -3.39 -33.69
CA GLY A 292 -15.13 -3.66 -33.29
C GLY A 292 -15.43 -3.25 -31.86
N GLU A 293 -16.69 -3.42 -31.52
CA GLU A 293 -17.22 -3.20 -30.17
C GLU A 293 -17.78 -4.52 -29.65
N PHE A 294 -17.32 -4.91 -28.47
CA PHE A 294 -17.58 -6.20 -27.86
C PHE A 294 -18.10 -6.00 -26.45
N GLN A 295 -19.20 -6.65 -26.13
CA GLN A 295 -19.67 -6.77 -24.76
C GLN A 295 -18.78 -7.77 -24.02
N VAL A 296 -18.28 -7.35 -22.86
CA VAL A 296 -17.52 -8.17 -21.92
C VAL A 296 -18.49 -8.70 -20.88
N SER A 297 -18.51 -10.01 -20.69
CA SER A 297 -19.34 -10.68 -19.68
C SER A 297 -18.66 -11.94 -19.14
N GLY A 298 -19.05 -12.40 -17.96
CA GLY A 298 -18.58 -13.68 -17.40
C GLY A 298 -17.93 -13.53 -16.03
N SER A 299 -17.10 -14.49 -15.63
CA SER A 299 -16.51 -14.51 -14.30
C SER A 299 -15.09 -15.08 -14.30
N THR A 300 -14.21 -14.48 -13.49
CA THR A 300 -12.82 -14.94 -13.32
C THR A 300 -12.72 -16.24 -12.51
N ASN A 301 -13.79 -16.67 -11.85
CA ASN A 301 -13.84 -17.88 -11.01
C ASN A 301 -14.82 -18.96 -11.54
N THR A 302 -15.08 -18.98 -12.85
CA THR A 302 -15.92 -20.01 -13.49
C THR A 302 -15.16 -20.71 -14.62
N THR A 303 -15.61 -21.91 -14.99
CA THR A 303 -15.04 -22.68 -16.11
C THR A 303 -15.15 -21.97 -17.46
N GLU A 304 -16.15 -21.10 -17.61
CA GLU A 304 -16.40 -20.30 -18.82
C GLU A 304 -15.46 -19.08 -18.92
N GLY A 305 -14.99 -18.57 -17.78
CA GLY A 305 -14.08 -17.43 -17.73
C GLY A 305 -14.74 -16.11 -18.12
N VAL A 306 -13.93 -15.17 -18.61
CA VAL A 306 -14.40 -13.88 -19.16
C VAL A 306 -14.52 -14.00 -20.68
N GLY A 307 -15.75 -13.80 -21.18
CA GLY A 307 -16.12 -13.87 -22.59
C GLY A 307 -16.29 -12.51 -23.25
N PHE A 308 -16.24 -12.51 -24.58
CA PHE A 308 -16.38 -11.33 -25.44
C PHE A 308 -17.38 -11.65 -26.55
N ALA A 309 -18.46 -10.88 -26.64
CA ALA A 309 -19.48 -11.05 -27.68
C ALA A 309 -19.67 -9.71 -28.41
N GLY A 310 -19.58 -9.69 -29.73
CA GLY A 310 -19.69 -8.43 -30.47
C GLY A 310 -19.58 -8.59 -31.98
N GLN A 311 -19.79 -7.48 -32.67
CA GLN A 311 -19.68 -7.42 -34.12
C GLN A 311 -18.25 -7.06 -34.52
N VAL A 312 -17.62 -7.97 -35.27
CA VAL A 312 -16.30 -7.73 -35.86
C VAL A 312 -16.48 -6.88 -37.12
N MET A 313 -15.75 -5.77 -37.19
CA MET A 313 -15.49 -5.05 -38.44
C MET A 313 -14.13 -5.52 -38.93
N LEU A 314 -14.14 -6.29 -40.01
CA LEU A 314 -12.94 -6.71 -40.75
C LEU A 314 -12.49 -5.59 -41.69
#